data_AF-D0NZQ1-F1
#
_entry.id   AF-D0NZQ1-F1
#
_cell.length_a   1.000
_cell.length_b   1.000
_cell.length_c   1.000
_cell.angle_alpha   90.00
_cell.angle_beta   90.00
_cell.angle_gamma   90.00
#
_symmetry.space_group_name_H-M   'P 1'
#
loop_
_entity.id
_entity.type
_entity.pdbx_description
1 polymer ?
#
loop_
_entity_poly.entity_id
_entity_poly.type
_entity_poly.pdbx_seq_one_letter_code
_entity_poly.pdbx_strand_id
1 'polypeptide(L)'
;MARRMCIQFCDRTRTHLPAQIGAHTPDEMDVTLLLKSLQRTLMFERDAAQRFEGMADEEELQEVELDENGDAIDPHSAEGIKRKHRRKKREAERKALEEEMEKNGELTGDNNQGLPTIRGMISRSFDPFMTAYVALERKNMEQMINEVMSAELVDRNGQLPVFSSSVNMFAYIRNSIKRSLLATTSRETPCCLDWALDSSSSSAGNKVKLSDKQEEELCFVINTAEYCAETLPSLEEVIRAKIDKAFSEAIELSQEIDTFHDVGAAAMKCIVAGLETSLDDDLNALHKANWQTWEAVGDESLYVTQMGEKLQTFVPVLRQMLSGLYFTNFCDKFAASFVPKILQAVFKCRRMNQVATQQLLLDVYALKTLFLQLPVLNNDGFQSSFTSTSSATIPSRYTKFVSNEMATVENVLKLIGTPNEMLVESFKIMWPEGSAEDFQNIMAVKGLKKSELAAYLDTLGMQRKPTGKIAEMEGKMSDMTENWKKNMQNFAKVPFTFTGGMNTNAHQQG
;
A
#
# COMPACT_ATOMS: atom_id res chain seq x y z
N MET A 1 -51.88 20.94 29.68
CA MET A 1 -51.32 21.37 30.98
C MET A 1 -50.22 20.42 31.50
N ALA A 2 -50.44 19.11 31.53
CA ALA A 2 -49.45 18.12 32.01
C ALA A 2 -48.08 18.17 31.32
N ARG A 3 -48.03 18.26 29.98
CA ARG A 3 -46.77 18.40 29.22
C ARG A 3 -45.96 19.63 29.63
N ARG A 4 -46.61 20.78 29.84
CA ARG A 4 -45.95 22.02 30.29
C ARG A 4 -45.31 21.87 31.68
N MET A 5 -45.97 21.15 32.59
CA MET A 5 -45.39 20.86 33.91
C MET A 5 -44.18 19.93 33.82
N CYS A 6 -44.22 18.93 32.94
CA CYS A 6 -43.08 18.05 32.68
C CYS A 6 -41.89 18.82 32.09
N ILE A 7 -42.14 19.72 31.13
CA ILE A 7 -41.11 20.61 30.56
C ILE A 7 -40.49 21.50 31.65
N GLN A 8 -41.29 22.13 32.52
CA GLN A 8 -40.76 22.94 33.63
C GLN A 8 -39.92 22.13 34.62
N PHE A 9 -40.31 20.87 34.89
CA PHE A 9 -39.51 19.95 35.70
C PHE A 9 -38.16 19.64 35.02
N CYS A 10 -38.18 19.39 33.71
CA CYS A 10 -36.97 19.14 32.93
C CYS A 10 -36.04 20.36 32.93
N ASP A 11 -36.56 21.57 32.73
CA ASP A 11 -35.78 22.82 32.78
C ASP A 11 -35.11 23.01 34.14
N ARG A 12 -35.86 22.82 35.23
CA ARG A 12 -35.31 22.96 36.58
C ARG A 12 -34.23 21.92 36.85
N THR A 13 -34.46 20.68 36.45
CA THR A 13 -33.48 19.59 36.59
C THR A 13 -32.21 19.90 35.79
N ARG A 14 -32.35 20.34 34.53
CA ARG A 14 -31.24 20.74 33.66
C ARG A 14 -30.37 21.84 34.28
N THR A 15 -30.95 22.78 35.04
CA THR A 15 -30.18 23.83 35.71
C THR A 15 -29.43 23.34 36.95
N HIS A 16 -29.97 22.37 37.68
CA HIS A 16 -29.36 21.87 38.91
C HIS A 16 -28.26 20.84 38.65
N LEU A 17 -28.40 20.06 37.59
CA LEU A 17 -27.57 18.89 37.31
C LEU A 17 -26.09 19.26 37.00
N PRO A 18 -25.77 20.32 36.23
CA PRO A 18 -24.40 20.79 36.06
C PRO A 18 -23.72 21.24 37.36
N ALA A 19 -24.47 21.78 38.33
CA ALA A 19 -23.90 22.20 39.61
C ALA A 19 -23.47 21.01 40.49
N GLN A 20 -24.09 19.85 40.30
CA GLN A 20 -23.72 18.62 40.99
C GLN A 20 -22.57 17.90 40.26
N ILE A 21 -22.59 17.87 38.93
CA ILE A 21 -21.54 17.19 38.13
C ILE A 21 -20.26 18.03 38.07
N GLY A 22 -20.38 19.33 37.84
CA GLY A 22 -19.25 20.27 37.73
C GLY A 22 -18.54 20.60 39.03
N ALA A 23 -18.91 19.97 40.15
CA ALA A 23 -18.18 20.06 41.41
C ALA A 23 -16.88 19.22 41.40
N HIS A 24 -16.71 18.37 40.38
CA HIS A 24 -15.55 17.49 40.23
C HIS A 24 -14.65 17.94 39.06
N THR A 25 -13.35 17.80 39.22
CA THR A 25 -12.40 17.98 38.11
C THR A 25 -12.50 16.79 37.13
N PRO A 26 -12.10 16.95 35.85
CA PRO A 26 -12.15 15.85 34.87
C PRO A 26 -11.44 14.56 35.29
N ASP A 27 -10.36 14.67 36.09
CA ASP A 27 -9.60 13.53 36.63
C ASP A 27 -10.24 12.88 37.86
N GLU A 28 -11.09 13.60 38.59
CA GLU A 28 -11.81 13.11 39.78
C GLU A 28 -13.23 12.62 39.46
N MET A 29 -13.67 12.78 38.21
CA MET A 29 -15.02 12.45 37.79
C MET A 29 -15.19 10.94 37.64
N ASP A 30 -16.10 10.35 38.41
CA ASP A 30 -16.50 8.94 38.23
C ASP A 30 -17.29 8.81 36.92
N VAL A 31 -16.56 8.46 35.87
CA VAL A 31 -17.08 8.25 34.52
C VAL A 31 -18.16 7.16 34.48
N THR A 32 -18.06 6.14 35.34
CA THR A 32 -19.06 5.07 35.40
C THR A 32 -20.38 5.60 35.96
N LEU A 33 -20.30 6.39 37.05
CA LEU A 33 -21.47 7.05 37.62
C LEU A 33 -22.07 8.08 36.66
N LEU A 34 -21.23 8.82 35.92
CA LEU A 34 -21.65 9.78 34.90
C LEU A 34 -22.47 9.08 33.80
N LEU A 35 -21.95 7.99 33.24
CA LEU A 35 -22.63 7.21 32.20
C LEU A 35 -23.94 6.59 32.70
N LYS A 36 -23.94 6.01 33.91
CA LYS A 36 -25.17 5.48 34.53
C LYS A 36 -26.24 6.56 34.73
N SER A 37 -25.81 7.76 35.14
CA SER A 37 -26.70 8.91 35.35
C SER A 37 -27.27 9.45 34.04
N LEU A 38 -26.45 9.55 33.00
CA LEU A 38 -26.87 9.92 31.64
C LEU A 38 -27.88 8.90 31.10
N GLN A 39 -27.59 7.60 31.22
CA GLN A 39 -28.46 6.54 30.74
C GLN A 39 -29.84 6.55 31.43
N ARG A 40 -29.88 6.73 32.76
CA ARG A 40 -31.14 6.91 33.51
C ARG A 40 -31.91 8.15 33.06
N THR A 41 -31.20 9.23 32.75
CA THR A 41 -31.79 10.47 32.25
C THR A 41 -32.43 10.27 30.87
N LEU A 42 -31.74 9.59 29.95
CA LEU A 42 -32.27 9.26 28.62
C LEU A 42 -33.50 8.35 28.70
N MET A 43 -33.50 7.36 29.59
CA MET A 43 -34.69 6.52 29.84
C MET A 43 -35.88 7.34 30.34
N PHE A 44 -35.64 8.25 31.30
CA PHE A 44 -36.68 9.15 31.79
C PHE A 44 -37.25 10.03 30.66
N GLU A 45 -36.38 10.65 29.86
CA GLU A 45 -36.79 11.51 28.74
C GLU A 45 -37.61 10.74 27.71
N ARG A 46 -37.22 9.51 27.39
CA ARG A 46 -37.95 8.62 26.48
C ARG A 46 -39.35 8.30 27.04
N ASP A 47 -39.43 7.85 28.28
CA ASP A 47 -40.69 7.48 28.92
C ASP A 47 -41.62 8.72 29.08
N ALA A 48 -41.04 9.89 29.37
CA ALA A 48 -41.76 11.15 29.45
C ALA A 48 -42.26 11.63 28.08
N ALA A 49 -41.43 11.53 27.03
CA ALA A 49 -41.82 11.84 25.66
C ALA A 49 -42.95 10.89 25.18
N GLN A 50 -42.81 9.59 25.40
CA GLN A 50 -43.87 8.62 25.08
C GLN A 50 -45.18 8.96 25.80
N ARG A 51 -45.10 9.34 27.08
CA ARG A 51 -46.27 9.60 27.92
C ARG A 51 -46.96 10.94 27.65
N PHE A 52 -46.23 11.98 27.29
CA PHE A 52 -46.75 13.34 27.17
C PHE A 52 -46.77 13.90 25.74
N GLU A 53 -46.08 13.26 24.80
CA GLU A 53 -45.96 13.67 23.39
C GLU A 53 -46.56 12.64 22.42
N GLY A 54 -46.78 11.40 22.86
CA GLY A 54 -47.41 10.35 22.05
C GLY A 54 -46.53 9.82 20.90
N MET A 55 -45.26 10.22 20.83
CA MET A 55 -44.31 9.67 19.86
C MET A 55 -43.96 8.24 20.26
N ALA A 56 -44.62 7.27 19.61
CA ALA A 56 -44.23 5.87 19.62
C ALA A 56 -43.58 5.55 18.27
N ASP A 57 -42.26 5.67 18.18
CA ASP A 57 -41.53 5.01 17.10
C ASP A 57 -41.61 3.50 17.37
N GLU A 58 -42.47 2.81 16.62
CA GLU A 58 -42.71 1.36 16.77
C GLU A 58 -41.44 0.51 16.51
N GLU A 59 -40.41 1.08 15.89
CA GLU A 59 -39.13 0.43 15.63
C GLU A 59 -38.14 0.48 16.82
N GLU A 60 -38.27 1.42 17.77
CA GLU A 60 -37.39 1.53 18.96
C GLU A 60 -37.80 0.59 20.12
N LEU A 61 -38.88 -0.18 19.97
CA LEU A 61 -39.44 -1.07 21.01
C LEU A 61 -38.55 -2.29 21.37
N GLN A 62 -37.35 -2.40 20.80
CA GLN A 62 -36.39 -3.49 21.07
C GLN A 62 -35.25 -3.13 22.04
N GLU A 63 -35.10 -1.89 22.53
CA GLU A 63 -33.92 -1.54 23.34
C GLU A 63 -34.09 -1.65 24.86
N VAL A 64 -33.21 -2.50 25.42
CA VAL A 64 -32.64 -2.61 26.77
C VAL A 64 -33.41 -1.90 27.90
N GLU A 65 -34.12 -2.68 28.71
CA GLU A 65 -34.64 -2.23 30.02
C GLU A 65 -33.56 -2.42 31.09
N LEU A 66 -33.49 -1.57 32.12
CA LEU A 66 -32.47 -1.68 33.19
C LEU A 66 -33.04 -2.21 34.51
N ASP A 67 -32.23 -2.94 35.25
CA ASP A 67 -32.52 -3.35 36.63
C ASP A 67 -32.28 -2.20 37.63
N GLU A 68 -32.53 -2.45 38.92
CA GLU A 68 -32.35 -1.43 39.98
C GLU A 68 -30.89 -0.94 40.11
N ASN A 69 -29.93 -1.73 39.63
CA ASN A 69 -28.49 -1.45 39.65
C ASN A 69 -28.00 -0.69 38.40
N GLY A 70 -28.87 -0.56 37.39
CA GLY A 70 -28.58 0.10 36.12
C GLY A 70 -27.98 -0.84 35.07
N ASP A 71 -28.10 -2.16 35.23
CA ASP A 71 -27.59 -3.15 34.29
C ASP A 71 -28.65 -3.53 33.24
N ALA A 72 -28.20 -3.82 32.02
CA ALA A 72 -29.04 -4.20 30.88
C ALA A 72 -29.78 -5.53 31.14
N ILE A 73 -31.11 -5.47 31.24
CA ILE A 73 -32.00 -6.62 31.29
C ILE A 73 -32.17 -7.14 29.87
N ASP A 74 -31.77 -8.40 29.66
CA ASP A 74 -32.07 -9.14 28.44
C ASP A 74 -33.59 -9.14 28.18
N PRO A 75 -34.06 -8.61 27.04
CA PRO A 75 -35.48 -8.58 26.67
C PRO A 75 -36.15 -9.97 26.63
N HIS A 76 -35.37 -11.04 26.52
CA HIS A 76 -35.84 -12.44 26.48
C HIS A 76 -35.79 -13.12 27.85
N SER A 77 -35.25 -12.45 28.88
CA SER A 77 -35.28 -12.91 30.27
C SER A 77 -36.69 -12.89 30.84
N ALA A 78 -36.97 -13.76 31.81
CA ALA A 78 -38.25 -13.83 32.52
C ALA A 78 -38.66 -12.49 33.17
N GLU A 79 -37.68 -11.66 33.56
CA GLU A 79 -37.92 -10.32 34.08
C GLU A 79 -38.31 -9.32 32.97
N GLY A 80 -37.59 -9.32 31.85
CA GLY A 80 -37.89 -8.48 30.68
C GLY A 80 -39.28 -8.78 30.09
N ILE A 81 -39.66 -10.06 30.02
CA ILE A 81 -40.98 -10.49 29.54
C ILE A 81 -42.10 -9.98 30.46
N LYS A 82 -41.95 -10.11 31.79
CA LYS A 82 -42.95 -9.64 32.76
C LYS A 82 -43.15 -8.11 32.69
N ARG A 83 -42.07 -7.35 32.58
CA ARG A 83 -42.11 -5.89 32.46
C ARG A 83 -42.77 -5.44 31.16
N LYS A 84 -42.47 -6.10 30.04
CA LYS A 84 -43.13 -5.89 28.73
C LYS A 84 -44.65 -6.11 28.80
N HIS A 85 -45.11 -7.19 29.42
CA HIS A 85 -46.56 -7.44 29.60
C HIS A 85 -47.22 -6.39 30.50
N ARG A 86 -46.55 -5.97 31.57
CA ARG A 86 -47.04 -4.90 32.46
C ARG A 86 -47.16 -3.56 31.73
N ARG A 87 -46.22 -3.24 30.82
CA ARG A 87 -46.27 -2.03 30.00
C ARG A 87 -47.45 -2.06 29.02
N LYS A 88 -47.63 -3.17 28.29
CA LYS A 88 -48.76 -3.35 27.36
C LYS A 88 -50.12 -3.24 28.08
N LYS A 89 -50.22 -3.76 29.30
CA LYS A 89 -51.45 -3.62 30.11
C LYS A 89 -51.75 -2.16 30.48
N ARG A 90 -50.75 -1.41 30.96
CA ARG A 90 -50.90 0.02 31.32
C ARG A 90 -51.21 0.89 30.10
N GLU A 91 -50.67 0.54 28.94
CA GLU A 91 -50.93 1.23 27.69
C GLU A 91 -52.36 0.98 27.18
N ALA A 92 -52.86 -0.24 27.30
CA ALA A 92 -54.26 -0.57 27.00
C ALA A 92 -55.23 0.12 27.97
N GLU A 93 -54.93 0.14 29.27
CA GLU A 93 -55.73 0.87 30.28
C GLU A 93 -55.74 2.38 30.01
N ARG A 94 -54.61 2.96 29.59
CA ARG A 94 -54.51 4.38 29.22
C ARG A 94 -55.32 4.70 27.98
N LYS A 95 -55.21 3.88 26.94
CA LYS A 95 -55.94 4.08 25.68
C LYS A 95 -57.46 3.99 25.88
N ALA A 96 -57.90 3.07 26.74
CA ALA A 96 -59.31 2.99 27.16
C ALA A 96 -59.78 4.23 27.93
N LEU A 97 -58.92 4.79 28.80
CA LEU A 97 -59.23 6.01 29.55
C LEU A 97 -59.25 7.26 28.65
N GLU A 98 -58.33 7.37 27.69
CA GLU A 98 -58.32 8.45 26.68
C GLU A 98 -59.59 8.39 25.80
N GLU A 99 -60.00 7.20 25.36
CA GLU A 99 -61.25 7.01 24.61
C GLU A 99 -62.51 7.37 25.43
N GLU A 100 -62.51 7.13 26.75
CA GLU A 100 -63.59 7.59 27.64
C GLU A 100 -63.58 9.10 27.85
N MET A 101 -62.40 9.72 27.97
CA MET A 101 -62.26 11.17 28.14
C MET A 101 -62.59 11.95 26.86
N GLU A 102 -62.34 11.38 25.67
CA GLU A 102 -62.76 11.94 24.38
C GLU A 102 -64.30 11.94 24.24
N LYS A 103 -64.96 10.87 24.69
CA LYS A 103 -66.44 10.79 24.71
C LYS A 103 -67.10 11.82 25.63
N ASN A 104 -66.41 12.24 26.69
CA ASN A 104 -66.95 13.17 27.69
C ASN A 104 -66.70 14.65 27.35
N GLY A 105 -66.03 14.95 26.22
CA GLY A 105 -65.85 16.33 25.73
C GLY A 105 -64.83 17.17 26.51
N GLU A 106 -64.00 16.57 27.36
CA GLU A 106 -63.00 17.29 28.19
C GLU A 106 -61.66 17.53 27.46
N LEU A 107 -61.43 16.93 26.29
CA LEU A 107 -60.22 17.12 25.49
C LEU A 107 -60.41 18.29 24.50
N THR A 108 -60.34 19.52 25.01
CA THR A 108 -60.20 20.69 24.13
C THR A 108 -58.84 20.66 23.43
N GLY A 109 -58.88 20.63 22.11
CA GLY A 109 -57.73 20.52 21.23
C GLY A 109 -56.69 21.63 21.37
N ASP A 110 -55.49 21.26 20.93
CA ASP A 110 -54.52 22.12 20.27
C ASP A 110 -53.86 23.27 21.08
N ASN A 111 -53.22 22.91 22.20
CA ASN A 111 -52.34 23.82 22.96
C ASN A 111 -50.85 23.40 22.97
N ASN A 112 -50.49 22.46 22.08
CA ASN A 112 -49.16 21.83 22.00
C ASN A 112 -48.30 22.28 20.81
N GLN A 113 -48.87 23.02 19.84
CA GLN A 113 -48.12 23.58 18.72
C GLN A 113 -47.16 24.67 19.25
N GLY A 114 -45.86 24.35 19.31
CA GLY A 114 -44.79 25.27 19.72
C GLY A 114 -44.06 24.93 21.02
N LEU A 115 -44.41 23.85 21.72
CA LEU A 115 -43.65 23.41 22.91
C LEU A 115 -42.51 22.45 22.51
N PRO A 116 -41.30 22.61 23.09
CA PRO A 116 -40.12 21.81 22.75
C PRO A 116 -40.30 20.33 23.12
N THR A 117 -39.62 19.45 22.38
CA THR A 117 -39.56 18.01 22.65
C THR A 117 -38.89 17.74 24.00
N ILE A 118 -39.42 16.80 24.78
CA ILE A 118 -38.84 16.41 26.08
C ILE A 118 -37.52 15.64 25.92
N ARG A 119 -37.36 14.86 24.84
CA ARG A 119 -36.08 14.22 24.47
C ARG A 119 -34.98 15.27 24.31
N GLY A 120 -33.84 15.07 24.97
CA GLY A 120 -32.69 15.97 24.88
C GLY A 120 -32.71 17.15 25.84
N MET A 121 -33.76 17.36 26.65
CA MET A 121 -33.86 18.55 27.51
C MET A 121 -32.87 18.52 28.68
N ILE A 122 -32.72 17.38 29.33
CA ILE A 122 -31.83 17.14 30.47
C ILE A 122 -30.54 16.48 29.99
N SER A 123 -30.59 15.51 29.09
CA SER A 123 -29.41 14.75 28.63
C SER A 123 -28.32 15.62 28.01
N ARG A 124 -28.67 16.71 27.32
CA ARG A 124 -27.71 17.70 26.80
C ARG A 124 -26.90 18.42 27.88
N SER A 125 -27.31 18.41 29.15
CA SER A 125 -26.49 18.99 30.22
C SER A 125 -25.28 18.12 30.58
N PHE A 126 -25.21 16.88 30.07
CA PHE A 126 -24.07 15.98 30.26
C PHE A 126 -22.96 16.22 29.22
N ASP A 127 -23.27 16.79 28.05
CA ASP A 127 -22.32 16.97 26.94
C ASP A 127 -20.97 17.61 27.36
N PRO A 128 -20.93 18.68 28.19
CA PRO A 128 -19.66 19.30 28.61
C PRO A 128 -18.75 18.36 29.40
N PHE A 129 -19.32 17.32 30.01
CA PHE A 129 -18.62 16.37 30.89
C PHE A 129 -18.22 15.09 30.14
N MET A 130 -18.75 14.85 28.95
CA MET A 130 -18.42 13.68 28.13
C MET A 130 -16.98 13.71 27.60
N THR A 131 -16.28 14.85 27.65
CA THR A 131 -14.87 14.94 27.28
C THR A 131 -13.95 14.09 28.17
N ALA A 132 -14.25 13.99 29.46
CA ALA A 132 -13.49 13.14 30.38
C ALA A 132 -13.69 11.65 30.06
N TYR A 133 -14.90 11.28 29.62
CA TYR A 133 -15.15 9.93 29.14
C TYR A 133 -14.34 9.60 27.88
N VAL A 134 -14.36 10.49 26.89
CA VAL A 134 -13.57 10.33 25.66
C VAL A 134 -12.07 10.23 25.96
N ALA A 135 -11.57 11.02 26.92
CA ALA A 135 -10.17 10.95 27.35
C ALA A 135 -9.83 9.63 28.05
N LEU A 136 -10.71 9.12 28.92
CA LEU A 136 -10.53 7.82 29.57
C LEU A 136 -10.56 6.67 28.57
N GLU A 137 -11.52 6.68 27.63
CA GLU A 137 -11.64 5.65 26.60
C GLU A 137 -10.41 5.66 25.67
N ARG A 138 -9.91 6.83 25.30
CA ARG A 138 -8.65 6.98 24.57
C ARG A 138 -7.48 6.35 25.32
N LYS A 139 -7.31 6.68 26.60
CA LYS A 139 -6.22 6.13 27.43
C LYS A 139 -6.31 4.61 27.57
N ASN A 140 -7.52 4.08 27.77
CA ASN A 140 -7.75 2.64 27.83
C ASN A 140 -7.39 1.95 26.50
N MET A 141 -7.76 2.57 25.36
CA MET A 141 -7.42 2.05 24.03
C MET A 141 -5.91 2.08 23.79
N GLU A 142 -5.23 3.18 24.13
CA GLU A 142 -3.77 3.32 24.02
C GLU A 142 -3.05 2.28 24.87
N GLN A 143 -3.47 2.06 26.12
CA GLN A 143 -2.88 1.04 26.98
C GLN A 143 -3.06 -0.37 26.40
N MET A 144 -4.27 -0.70 25.96
CA MET A 144 -4.57 -2.00 25.36
C MET A 144 -3.74 -2.24 24.08
N ILE A 145 -3.64 -1.24 23.20
CA ILE A 145 -2.82 -1.34 21.99
C ILE A 145 -1.36 -1.59 22.36
N ASN A 146 -0.81 -0.84 23.31
CA ASN A 146 0.57 -1.02 23.76
C ASN A 146 0.84 -2.42 24.33
N GLU A 147 -0.02 -2.92 25.20
CA GLU A 147 0.09 -4.27 25.78
C GLU A 147 0.05 -5.34 24.69
N VAL A 148 -0.91 -5.22 23.78
CA VAL A 148 -1.16 -6.19 22.72
C VAL A 148 -0.07 -6.16 21.65
N MET A 149 0.50 -5.00 21.33
CA MET A 149 1.63 -4.85 20.41
C MET A 149 2.92 -5.39 21.01
N SER A 150 3.14 -5.23 22.32
CA SER A 150 4.34 -5.74 23.00
C SER A 150 4.44 -7.27 23.06
N ALA A 151 3.33 -7.97 22.87
CA ALA A 151 3.27 -9.42 22.99
C ALA A 151 3.79 -10.17 21.74
N GLU A 152 3.85 -9.51 20.58
CA GLU A 152 4.31 -10.07 19.28
C GLU A 152 3.75 -11.48 18.94
N LEU A 153 2.56 -11.81 19.43
CA LEU A 153 1.96 -13.12 19.25
C LEU A 153 1.33 -13.25 17.85
N VAL A 154 1.59 -14.37 17.18
CA VAL A 154 1.03 -14.69 15.85
C VAL A 154 -0.17 -15.63 16.00
N ASP A 155 -1.31 -15.22 15.46
CA ASP A 155 -2.49 -16.08 15.31
C ASP A 155 -2.34 -16.93 14.04
N ARG A 156 -2.43 -18.26 14.20
CA ARG A 156 -2.32 -19.26 13.13
C ARG A 156 -3.64 -20.00 12.88
N ASN A 157 -4.73 -19.60 13.53
CA ASN A 157 -6.03 -20.27 13.40
C ASN A 157 -6.76 -19.92 12.10
N GLY A 158 -6.40 -18.80 11.46
CA GLY A 158 -6.93 -18.35 10.17
C GLY A 158 -6.30 -19.04 8.96
N GLN A 159 -6.70 -18.61 7.76
CA GLN A 159 -6.15 -19.13 6.49
C GLN A 159 -4.68 -18.76 6.29
N LEU A 160 -4.27 -17.59 6.81
CA LEU A 160 -2.89 -17.10 6.79
C LEU A 160 -2.51 -16.61 8.19
N PRO A 161 -1.22 -16.72 8.56
CA PRO A 161 -0.77 -16.26 9.87
C PRO A 161 -0.75 -14.73 9.93
N VAL A 162 -1.38 -14.16 10.96
CA VAL A 162 -1.48 -12.71 11.21
C VAL A 162 -1.04 -12.41 12.63
N PHE A 163 -0.59 -11.18 12.91
CA PHE A 163 -0.35 -10.78 14.29
C PHE A 163 -1.68 -10.72 15.04
N SER A 164 -1.77 -11.46 16.15
CA SER A 164 -2.93 -11.46 17.05
C SER A 164 -3.24 -10.07 17.58
N SER A 165 -2.26 -9.17 17.53
CA SER A 165 -2.43 -7.79 17.93
C SER A 165 -3.50 -7.06 17.13
N SER A 166 -3.53 -7.27 15.82
CA SER A 166 -4.56 -6.71 14.93
C SER A 166 -5.96 -7.26 15.25
N VAL A 167 -6.08 -8.57 15.47
CA VAL A 167 -7.36 -9.23 15.78
C VAL A 167 -7.93 -8.72 17.11
N ASN A 168 -7.09 -8.64 18.14
CA ASN A 168 -7.47 -8.14 19.45
C ASN A 168 -7.83 -6.64 19.40
N MET A 169 -7.08 -5.84 18.63
CA MET A 169 -7.36 -4.43 18.40
C MET A 169 -8.75 -4.23 17.77
N PHE A 170 -9.07 -4.92 16.67
CA PHE A 170 -10.39 -4.80 16.03
C PHE A 170 -11.53 -5.32 16.91
N ALA A 171 -11.32 -6.40 17.67
CA ALA A 171 -12.31 -6.90 18.62
C ALA A 171 -12.61 -5.85 19.71
N TYR A 172 -11.57 -5.19 20.21
CA TYR A 172 -11.72 -4.11 21.19
C TYR A 172 -12.45 -2.91 20.59
N ILE A 173 -12.05 -2.43 19.40
CA ILE A 173 -12.69 -1.28 18.74
C ILE A 173 -14.18 -1.57 18.51
N ARG A 174 -14.55 -2.76 18.00
CA ARG A 174 -15.97 -3.12 17.83
C ARG A 174 -16.72 -3.13 19.16
N ASN A 175 -16.12 -3.65 20.23
CA ASN A 175 -16.73 -3.67 21.55
C ASN A 175 -16.80 -2.27 22.19
N SER A 176 -15.85 -1.38 21.89
CA SER A 176 -15.86 0.02 22.30
C SER A 176 -16.96 0.79 21.56
N ILE A 177 -17.10 0.63 20.23
CA ILE A 177 -18.21 1.20 19.44
C ILE A 177 -19.57 0.73 19.97
N LYS A 178 -19.70 -0.53 20.40
CA LYS A 178 -20.92 -1.04 21.05
C LYS A 178 -21.20 -0.38 22.40
N ARG A 179 -20.16 0.02 23.13
CA ARG A 179 -20.26 0.65 24.45
C ARG A 179 -20.41 2.18 24.37
N SER A 180 -19.96 2.81 23.28
CA SER A 180 -19.84 4.27 23.17
C SER A 180 -19.29 4.78 21.85
N LEU A 181 -19.79 5.93 21.40
CA LEU A 181 -19.41 6.57 20.15
C LEU A 181 -18.10 7.38 20.27
N LEU A 182 -17.05 6.84 19.62
CA LEU A 182 -15.81 7.43 19.08
C LEU A 182 -14.70 8.00 20.01
N ALA A 183 -13.50 7.41 19.85
CA ALA A 183 -12.29 8.11 19.38
C ALA A 183 -11.23 7.10 18.89
N THR A 184 -11.06 6.93 17.58
CA THR A 184 -9.90 6.25 17.00
C THR A 184 -8.95 7.33 16.45
N THR A 185 -7.78 7.48 17.06
CA THR A 185 -6.66 8.19 16.44
C THR A 185 -5.66 7.13 16.00
N SER A 186 -5.68 6.83 14.71
CA SER A 186 -4.75 5.98 13.99
C SER A 186 -3.38 6.65 13.95
N ARG A 187 -2.48 6.38 14.90
CA ARG A 187 -1.10 6.85 14.77
C ARG A 187 -0.07 6.13 15.63
N GLU A 188 0.02 4.81 15.51
CA GLU A 188 1.27 4.10 15.85
C GLU A 188 1.55 3.06 14.76
N THR A 189 2.45 3.42 13.85
CA THR A 189 3.08 2.47 12.93
C THR A 189 3.91 1.50 13.77
N PRO A 190 3.81 0.17 13.54
CA PRO A 190 4.54 -0.83 14.33
C PRO A 190 6.06 -0.55 14.40
N CYS A 191 6.64 -0.82 15.57
CA CYS A 191 8.09 -0.77 15.86
C CYS A 191 8.95 -1.57 14.85
N CYS A 192 8.32 -2.53 14.17
CA CYS A 192 8.93 -3.34 13.11
C CYS A 192 9.22 -2.56 11.81
N LEU A 193 8.82 -1.30 11.66
CA LEU A 193 9.14 -0.49 10.47
C LEU A 193 10.38 0.39 10.64
N ASP A 194 10.88 0.56 11.87
CA ASP A 194 12.02 1.44 12.14
C ASP A 194 13.31 0.89 11.48
N TRP A 195 13.44 -0.44 11.34
CA TRP A 195 14.55 -1.06 10.60
C TRP A 195 14.41 -0.96 9.06
N ALA A 196 13.18 -0.92 8.53
CA ALA A 196 12.92 -0.91 7.09
C ALA A 196 13.09 0.50 6.47
N LEU A 197 12.73 1.54 7.24
CA LEU A 197 12.91 2.95 6.84
C LEU A 197 14.36 3.42 6.96
N ASP A 198 15.12 2.93 7.94
CA ASP A 198 16.55 3.26 8.07
C ASP A 198 17.40 2.61 6.95
N SER A 199 16.95 1.46 6.46
CA SER A 199 17.55 0.77 5.30
C SER A 199 17.33 1.50 3.96
N SER A 200 16.31 2.37 3.88
CA SER A 200 15.98 3.16 2.68
C SER A 200 16.64 4.55 2.68
N SER A 201 17.11 5.00 3.85
CA SER A 201 17.63 6.35 4.10
C SER A 201 19.15 6.41 4.27
N SER A 202 19.79 5.25 4.51
CA SER A 202 21.23 5.13 4.66
C SER A 202 21.93 4.94 3.32
N SER A 203 22.41 6.05 2.74
CA SER A 203 23.27 6.09 1.55
C SER A 203 24.68 5.50 1.77
N ALA A 204 24.81 4.40 2.51
CA ALA A 204 26.08 3.74 2.77
C ALA A 204 25.89 2.24 3.02
N GLY A 205 25.95 1.44 1.96
CA GLY A 205 26.67 0.15 1.93
C GLY A 205 26.31 -1.00 2.88
N ASN A 206 25.33 -0.90 3.76
CA ASN A 206 24.93 -2.03 4.60
C ASN A 206 24.02 -2.96 3.81
N LYS A 207 24.63 -4.04 3.28
CA LYS A 207 23.91 -5.21 2.77
C LYS A 207 23.09 -5.81 3.93
N VAL A 208 21.81 -5.46 4.02
CA VAL A 208 20.89 -6.04 5.01
C VAL A 208 20.55 -7.44 4.54
N LYS A 209 21.24 -8.44 5.10
CA LYS A 209 20.90 -9.84 4.92
C LYS A 209 19.77 -10.16 5.91
N LEU A 210 18.61 -10.58 5.40
CA LEU A 210 17.56 -11.12 6.26
C LEU A 210 18.05 -12.42 6.89
N SER A 211 17.79 -12.59 8.18
CA SER A 211 17.88 -13.89 8.84
C SER A 211 16.63 -14.71 8.60
N ASP A 212 16.73 -16.04 8.70
CA ASP A 212 15.65 -17.00 8.42
C ASP A 212 14.32 -16.68 9.16
N LYS A 213 14.37 -16.00 10.31
CA LYS A 213 13.17 -15.62 11.07
C LYS A 213 12.52 -14.32 10.59
N GLN A 214 13.30 -13.39 10.04
CA GLN A 214 12.81 -12.07 9.63
C GLN A 214 11.95 -12.16 8.36
N GLU A 215 12.18 -13.17 7.53
CA GLU A 215 11.38 -13.45 6.33
C GLU A 215 9.95 -13.84 6.72
N GLU A 216 9.81 -14.67 7.76
CA GLU A 216 8.50 -15.05 8.32
C GLU A 216 7.79 -13.84 8.94
N GLU A 217 8.52 -13.03 9.73
CA GLU A 217 7.99 -11.82 10.34
C GLU A 217 7.44 -10.83 9.30
N LEU A 218 8.17 -10.62 8.21
CA LEU A 218 7.70 -9.79 7.09
C LEU A 218 6.43 -10.35 6.44
N CYS A 219 6.28 -11.67 6.35
CA CYS A 219 5.03 -12.27 5.89
C CYS A 219 3.87 -11.99 6.85
N PHE A 220 4.10 -12.08 8.17
CA PHE A 220 3.09 -11.71 9.16
C PHE A 220 2.70 -10.24 9.02
N VAL A 221 3.65 -9.34 8.76
CA VAL A 221 3.36 -7.91 8.50
C VAL A 221 2.46 -7.74 7.27
N ILE A 222 2.78 -8.40 6.15
CA ILE A 222 1.98 -8.32 4.92
C ILE A 222 0.56 -8.83 5.16
N ASN A 223 0.41 -10.01 5.75
CA ASN A 223 -0.90 -10.62 6.01
C ASN A 223 -1.72 -9.78 7.01
N THR A 224 -1.05 -9.20 8.01
CA THR A 224 -1.70 -8.33 9.00
C THR A 224 -2.17 -7.04 8.35
N ALA A 225 -1.35 -6.43 7.50
CA ALA A 225 -1.72 -5.23 6.77
C ALA A 225 -2.90 -5.48 5.81
N GLU A 226 -2.91 -6.60 5.09
CA GLU A 226 -4.05 -7.05 4.27
C GLU A 226 -5.30 -7.23 5.13
N TYR A 227 -5.21 -7.96 6.24
CA TYR A 227 -6.33 -8.18 7.16
C TYR A 227 -6.91 -6.85 7.70
N CYS A 228 -6.05 -5.91 8.08
CA CYS A 228 -6.48 -4.59 8.53
C CYS A 228 -7.21 -3.82 7.43
N ALA A 229 -6.63 -3.77 6.22
CA ALA A 229 -7.22 -3.09 5.07
C ALA A 229 -8.58 -3.68 4.68
N GLU A 230 -8.74 -5.01 4.72
CA GLU A 230 -10.02 -5.68 4.44
C GLU A 230 -11.07 -5.48 5.55
N THR A 231 -10.63 -5.29 6.79
CA THR A 231 -11.54 -5.15 7.95
C THR A 231 -12.07 -3.72 8.11
N LEU A 232 -11.29 -2.71 7.71
CA LEU A 232 -11.65 -1.29 7.87
C LEU A 232 -12.98 -0.89 7.20
N PRO A 233 -13.30 -1.30 5.96
CA PRO A 233 -14.59 -0.97 5.35
C PRO A 233 -15.81 -1.43 6.15
N SER A 234 -15.76 -2.67 6.67
CA SER A 234 -16.84 -3.19 7.53
C SER A 234 -16.93 -2.43 8.85
N LEU A 235 -15.79 -1.99 9.40
CA LEU A 235 -15.77 -1.16 10.59
C LEU A 235 -16.39 0.22 10.32
N GLU A 236 -16.08 0.82 9.17
CA GLU A 236 -16.64 2.09 8.73
C GLU A 236 -18.17 2.04 8.62
N GLU A 237 -18.72 0.98 8.00
CA GLU A 237 -20.16 0.76 7.92
C GLU A 237 -20.81 0.65 9.31
N VAL A 238 -20.19 -0.08 10.24
CA VAL A 238 -20.68 -0.22 11.61
C VAL A 238 -20.70 1.12 12.35
N ILE A 239 -19.67 1.95 12.15
CA ILE A 239 -19.62 3.30 12.73
C ILE A 239 -20.71 4.17 12.11
N ARG A 240 -20.81 4.21 10.78
CA ARG A 240 -21.80 5.00 10.04
C ARG A 240 -23.24 4.65 10.41
N ALA A 241 -23.52 3.39 10.73
CA ALA A 241 -24.84 2.93 11.18
C ALA A 241 -25.20 3.35 12.62
N LYS A 242 -24.22 3.75 13.44
CA LYS A 242 -24.40 4.10 14.85
C LYS A 242 -24.32 5.59 15.14
N ILE A 243 -23.76 6.38 14.23
CA ILE A 243 -23.60 7.83 14.39
C ILE A 243 -24.79 8.58 13.77
N ASP A 244 -25.01 9.83 14.19
CA ASP A 244 -26.04 10.69 13.57
C ASP A 244 -25.71 10.92 12.08
N LYS A 245 -26.75 10.90 11.24
CA LYS A 245 -26.65 11.11 9.79
C LYS A 245 -25.91 12.41 9.44
N ALA A 246 -26.02 13.45 10.27
CA ALA A 246 -25.30 14.71 10.10
C ALA A 246 -23.77 14.57 10.11
N PHE A 247 -23.24 13.53 10.75
CA PHE A 247 -21.79 13.24 10.83
C PHE A 247 -21.38 12.03 9.99
N SER A 248 -22.34 11.30 9.41
CA SER A 248 -22.08 10.03 8.70
C SER A 248 -21.17 10.18 7.49
N GLU A 249 -21.35 11.27 6.74
CA GLU A 249 -20.54 11.59 5.57
C GLU A 249 -19.11 12.02 5.91
N ALA A 250 -18.84 12.38 7.17
CA ALA A 250 -17.51 12.78 7.63
C ALA A 250 -16.64 11.60 8.08
N ILE A 251 -17.21 10.39 8.22
CA ILE A 251 -16.48 9.18 8.59
C ILE A 251 -16.02 8.48 7.31
N GLU A 252 -14.73 8.60 7.01
CA GLU A 252 -14.07 7.95 5.89
C GLU A 252 -12.74 7.35 6.39
N LEU A 253 -12.52 6.04 6.16
CA LEU A 253 -11.30 5.34 6.57
C LEU A 253 -10.41 4.96 5.37
N SER A 254 -10.62 5.58 4.21
CA SER A 254 -9.88 5.31 2.97
C SER A 254 -8.38 5.57 3.14
N GLN A 255 -8.02 6.64 3.84
CA GLN A 255 -6.62 6.98 4.11
C GLN A 255 -5.91 5.94 4.99
N GLU A 256 -6.60 5.39 5.99
CA GLU A 256 -6.07 4.30 6.82
C GLU A 256 -5.89 3.02 6.00
N ILE A 257 -6.83 2.70 5.11
CA ILE A 257 -6.73 1.55 4.18
C ILE A 257 -5.48 1.70 3.30
N ASP A 258 -5.29 2.87 2.69
CA ASP A 258 -4.11 3.18 1.86
C ASP A 258 -2.81 3.03 2.67
N THR A 259 -2.81 3.49 3.92
CA THR A 259 -1.64 3.36 4.82
C THR A 259 -1.29 1.89 5.08
N PHE A 260 -2.28 1.01 5.27
CA PHE A 260 -2.01 -0.43 5.41
C PHE A 260 -1.49 -1.06 4.12
N HIS A 261 -2.01 -0.66 2.96
CA HIS A 261 -1.45 -1.09 1.67
C HIS A 261 0.00 -0.64 1.48
N ASP A 262 0.35 0.58 1.90
CA ASP A 262 1.72 1.09 1.87
C ASP A 262 2.67 0.27 2.77
N VAL A 263 2.21 -0.11 3.97
CA VAL A 263 2.97 -0.98 4.88
C VAL A 263 3.22 -2.35 4.24
N GLY A 264 2.18 -2.98 3.66
CA GLY A 264 2.31 -4.24 2.95
C GLY A 264 3.29 -4.14 1.76
N ALA A 265 3.24 -3.04 1.00
CA ALA A 265 4.14 -2.78 -0.10
C ALA A 265 5.60 -2.56 0.34
N ALA A 266 5.82 -1.89 1.48
CA ALA A 266 7.14 -1.70 2.08
C ALA A 266 7.75 -3.03 2.55
N ALA A 267 6.96 -3.85 3.27
CA ALA A 267 7.37 -5.18 3.69
C ALA A 267 7.72 -6.08 2.48
N MET A 268 6.91 -6.04 1.43
CA MET A 268 7.18 -6.77 0.17
C MET A 268 8.52 -6.35 -0.47
N LYS A 269 8.82 -5.05 -0.50
CA LYS A 269 10.13 -4.56 -1.00
C LYS A 269 11.29 -5.10 -0.16
N CYS A 270 11.12 -5.20 1.16
CA CYS A 270 12.15 -5.72 2.07
C CYS A 270 12.40 -7.22 1.82
N ILE A 271 11.35 -8.03 1.64
CA ILE A 271 11.48 -9.45 1.31
C ILE A 271 12.27 -9.63 0.00
N VAL A 272 11.90 -8.87 -1.05
CA VAL A 272 12.60 -8.91 -2.33
C VAL A 272 14.07 -8.54 -2.16
N ALA A 273 14.37 -7.41 -1.53
CA ALA A 273 15.74 -6.95 -1.32
C ALA A 273 16.59 -7.93 -0.47
N GLY A 274 15.98 -8.58 0.52
CA GLY A 274 16.63 -9.59 1.34
C GLY A 274 17.07 -10.81 0.54
N LEU A 275 16.20 -11.32 -0.34
CA LEU A 275 16.55 -12.41 -1.24
C LEU A 275 17.62 -12.00 -2.24
N GLU A 276 17.52 -10.82 -2.84
CA GLU A 276 18.56 -10.33 -3.76
C GLU A 276 19.92 -10.25 -3.06
N THR A 277 19.96 -9.74 -1.84
CA THR A 277 21.17 -9.63 -1.04
C THR A 277 21.76 -10.99 -0.69
N SER A 278 20.93 -12.03 -0.53
CA SER A 278 21.42 -13.38 -0.26
C SER A 278 22.06 -14.03 -1.49
N LEU A 279 21.64 -13.64 -2.70
CA LEU A 279 22.15 -14.13 -3.99
C LEU A 279 23.32 -13.28 -4.55
N ASP A 280 23.53 -12.07 -4.02
CA ASP A 280 24.57 -11.15 -4.47
C ASP A 280 25.98 -11.77 -4.46
N ASP A 281 26.30 -12.60 -3.46
CA ASP A 281 27.63 -13.22 -3.36
C ASP A 281 27.85 -14.27 -4.46
N ASP A 282 26.81 -15.01 -4.84
CA ASP A 282 26.87 -15.99 -5.94
C ASP A 282 27.00 -15.27 -7.29
N LEU A 283 26.27 -14.16 -7.46
CA LEU A 283 26.38 -13.31 -8.64
C LEU A 283 27.76 -12.63 -8.72
N ASN A 284 28.36 -12.29 -7.58
CA ASN A 284 29.73 -11.79 -7.53
C ASN A 284 30.77 -12.88 -7.85
N ALA A 285 30.49 -14.14 -7.54
CA ALA A 285 31.35 -15.26 -7.91
C ALA A 285 31.43 -15.43 -9.44
N LEU A 286 30.31 -15.25 -10.16
CA LEU A 286 30.26 -15.20 -11.62
C LEU A 286 31.24 -14.16 -12.19
N HIS A 287 31.21 -12.93 -11.68
CA HIS A 287 32.09 -11.86 -12.14
C HIS A 287 33.57 -12.14 -11.84
N LYS A 288 33.88 -12.74 -10.69
CA LYS A 288 35.25 -13.00 -10.22
C LYS A 288 35.89 -14.25 -10.84
N ALA A 289 35.10 -15.11 -11.49
CA ALA A 289 35.60 -16.31 -12.12
C ALA A 289 36.61 -16.00 -13.24
N ASN A 290 37.68 -16.79 -13.32
CA ASN A 290 38.71 -16.63 -14.35
C ASN A 290 38.28 -17.30 -15.65
N TRP A 291 37.38 -16.67 -16.39
CA TRP A 291 36.85 -17.18 -17.66
C TRP A 291 37.87 -17.37 -18.78
N GLN A 292 39.11 -16.91 -18.61
CA GLN A 292 40.16 -17.07 -19.60
C GLN A 292 40.79 -18.47 -19.57
N THR A 293 40.82 -19.13 -18.41
CA THR A 293 41.56 -20.40 -18.18
C THR A 293 40.69 -21.65 -18.35
N TRP A 294 39.47 -21.51 -18.85
CA TRP A 294 38.56 -22.66 -19.01
C TRP A 294 38.91 -23.44 -20.28
N GLU A 295 39.17 -24.73 -20.14
CA GLU A 295 39.58 -25.61 -21.24
C GLU A 295 38.52 -26.65 -21.64
N ALA A 296 37.54 -26.91 -20.76
CA ALA A 296 36.43 -27.83 -21.03
C ALA A 296 35.11 -27.29 -20.48
N VAL A 297 34.01 -27.72 -21.09
CA VAL A 297 32.64 -27.51 -20.60
C VAL A 297 32.27 -28.69 -19.70
N GLY A 298 31.62 -28.41 -18.57
CA GLY A 298 31.18 -29.41 -17.61
C GLY A 298 29.71 -29.22 -17.21
N ASP A 299 29.39 -29.67 -16.00
CA ASP A 299 28.07 -29.47 -15.39
C ASP A 299 27.86 -28.01 -14.97
N GLU A 300 26.68 -27.69 -14.43
CA GLU A 300 26.33 -26.37 -13.93
C GLU A 300 27.38 -25.82 -12.95
N SER A 301 27.73 -24.55 -13.13
CA SER A 301 28.68 -23.88 -12.25
C SER A 301 28.16 -23.79 -10.81
N LEU A 302 29.06 -23.84 -9.83
CA LEU A 302 28.73 -23.83 -8.40
C LEU A 302 27.81 -22.67 -7.98
N TYR A 303 27.99 -21.47 -8.56
CA TYR A 303 27.14 -20.32 -8.22
C TYR A 303 25.67 -20.55 -8.64
N VAL A 304 25.41 -21.27 -9.74
CA VAL A 304 24.06 -21.60 -10.19
C VAL A 304 23.40 -22.55 -9.22
N THR A 305 24.10 -23.60 -8.81
CA THR A 305 23.61 -24.59 -7.84
C THR A 305 23.32 -23.93 -6.49
N GLN A 306 24.21 -23.07 -5.99
CA GLN A 306 24.04 -22.33 -4.73
C GLN A 306 22.85 -21.36 -4.79
N MET A 307 22.65 -20.66 -5.91
CA MET A 307 21.46 -19.82 -6.11
C MET A 307 20.18 -20.67 -6.10
N GLY A 308 20.21 -21.84 -6.74
CA GLY A 308 19.12 -22.82 -6.72
C GLY A 308 18.75 -23.28 -5.31
N GLU A 309 19.74 -23.61 -4.48
CA GLU A 309 19.55 -24.02 -3.09
C GLU A 309 18.94 -22.91 -2.22
N LYS A 310 19.44 -21.67 -2.35
CA LYS A 310 18.89 -20.51 -1.63
C LYS A 310 17.45 -20.23 -2.03
N LEU A 311 17.14 -20.29 -3.33
CA LEU A 311 15.76 -20.11 -3.81
C LEU A 311 14.83 -21.23 -3.34
N GLN A 312 15.30 -22.48 -3.33
CA GLN A 312 14.55 -23.62 -2.80
C GLN A 312 14.30 -23.54 -1.30
N THR A 313 15.14 -22.83 -0.56
CA THR A 313 14.93 -22.62 0.89
C THR A 313 13.95 -21.48 1.14
N PHE A 314 14.10 -20.36 0.43
CA PHE A 314 13.38 -19.11 0.71
C PHE A 314 11.97 -19.07 0.10
N VAL A 315 11.83 -19.47 -1.16
CA VAL A 315 10.58 -19.26 -1.92
C VAL A 315 9.41 -20.11 -1.41
N PRO A 316 9.60 -21.40 -1.04
CA PRO A 316 8.50 -22.21 -0.52
C PRO A 316 7.96 -21.72 0.82
N VAL A 317 8.78 -21.08 1.65
CA VAL A 317 8.35 -20.44 2.91
C VAL A 317 7.35 -19.33 2.60
N LEU A 318 7.72 -18.40 1.71
CA LEU A 318 6.82 -17.33 1.29
C LEU A 318 5.53 -17.85 0.67
N ARG A 319 5.62 -18.90 -0.15
CA ARG A 319 4.44 -19.51 -0.80
C ARG A 319 3.45 -20.07 0.21
N GLN A 320 3.93 -20.62 1.33
CA GLN A 320 3.09 -21.16 2.38
C GLN A 320 2.50 -20.07 3.28
N MET A 321 3.19 -18.93 3.41
CA MET A 321 2.83 -17.89 4.37
C MET A 321 2.06 -16.71 3.77
N LEU A 322 2.13 -16.49 2.46
CA LEU A 322 1.46 -15.38 1.77
C LEU A 322 0.24 -15.85 0.98
N SER A 323 -0.72 -14.95 0.78
CA SER A 323 -1.81 -15.16 -0.17
C SER A 323 -1.28 -15.32 -1.60
N GLY A 324 -2.02 -16.02 -2.46
CA GLY A 324 -1.60 -16.24 -3.85
C GLY A 324 -1.35 -14.94 -4.63
N LEU A 325 -2.07 -13.86 -4.29
CA LEU A 325 -1.88 -12.54 -4.88
C LEU A 325 -0.54 -11.93 -4.47
N TYR A 326 -0.23 -11.90 -3.18
CA TYR A 326 1.05 -11.37 -2.67
C TYR A 326 2.24 -12.23 -3.09
N PHE A 327 2.08 -13.55 -3.13
CA PHE A 327 3.14 -14.43 -3.63
C PHE A 327 3.43 -14.21 -5.13
N THR A 328 2.39 -14.07 -5.95
CA THR A 328 2.57 -13.71 -7.38
C THR A 328 3.24 -12.35 -7.53
N ASN A 329 2.84 -11.37 -6.72
CA ASN A 329 3.45 -10.04 -6.67
C ASN A 329 4.95 -10.10 -6.30
N PHE A 330 5.30 -10.93 -5.33
CA PHE A 330 6.68 -11.22 -4.95
C PHE A 330 7.48 -11.78 -6.14
N CYS A 331 6.99 -12.84 -6.79
CA CYS A 331 7.68 -13.44 -7.95
C CYS A 331 7.90 -12.42 -9.07
N ASP A 332 6.85 -11.67 -9.43
CA ASP A 332 6.92 -10.61 -10.45
C ASP A 332 7.99 -9.56 -10.09
N LYS A 333 7.97 -9.04 -8.87
CA LYS A 333 8.91 -8.01 -8.41
C LYS A 333 10.35 -8.51 -8.36
N PHE A 334 10.56 -9.69 -7.80
CA PHE A 334 11.88 -10.30 -7.68
C PHE A 334 12.48 -10.62 -9.05
N ALA A 335 11.71 -11.21 -9.97
CA ALA A 335 12.19 -11.45 -11.32
C ALA A 335 12.51 -10.15 -12.04
N ALA A 336 11.66 -9.12 -11.90
CA ALA A 336 11.86 -7.82 -12.54
C ALA A 336 13.11 -7.08 -12.03
N SER A 337 13.46 -7.24 -10.76
CA SER A 337 14.63 -6.58 -10.17
C SER A 337 15.92 -7.39 -10.31
N PHE A 338 15.85 -8.72 -10.23
CA PHE A 338 17.04 -9.57 -10.17
C PHE A 338 17.50 -10.09 -11.53
N VAL A 339 16.59 -10.50 -12.44
CA VAL A 339 16.99 -11.06 -13.74
C VAL A 339 17.88 -10.09 -14.56
N PRO A 340 17.60 -8.77 -14.61
CA PRO A 340 18.49 -7.82 -15.28
C PRO A 340 19.90 -7.75 -14.66
N LYS A 341 20.06 -8.06 -13.37
CA LYS A 341 21.38 -8.09 -12.71
C LYS A 341 22.27 -9.21 -13.25
N ILE A 342 21.69 -10.31 -13.77
CA ILE A 342 22.43 -11.39 -14.41
C ILE A 342 23.16 -10.85 -15.64
N LEU A 343 22.45 -10.11 -16.50
CA LEU A 343 23.07 -9.45 -17.66
C LEU A 343 24.19 -8.49 -17.25
N GLN A 344 23.93 -7.67 -16.22
CA GLN A 344 24.93 -6.74 -15.70
C GLN A 344 26.19 -7.46 -15.16
N ALA A 345 26.02 -8.63 -14.54
CA ALA A 345 27.12 -9.44 -14.06
C ALA A 345 27.93 -10.04 -15.23
N VAL A 346 27.26 -10.51 -16.28
CA VAL A 346 27.91 -10.97 -17.52
C VAL A 346 28.76 -9.85 -18.15
N PHE A 347 28.24 -8.62 -18.22
CA PHE A 347 29.00 -7.48 -18.76
C PHE A 347 30.22 -7.07 -17.92
N LYS A 348 30.27 -7.49 -16.65
CA LYS A 348 31.45 -7.27 -15.80
C LYS A 348 32.52 -8.33 -15.98
N CYS A 349 32.21 -9.50 -16.54
CA CYS A 349 33.18 -10.55 -16.85
C CYS A 349 34.25 -10.02 -17.82
N ARG A 350 35.48 -10.55 -17.73
CA ARG A 350 36.60 -10.07 -18.55
C ARG A 350 37.32 -11.22 -19.23
N ARG A 351 37.71 -10.99 -20.49
CA ARG A 351 38.52 -11.91 -21.31
C ARG A 351 37.93 -13.31 -21.39
N MET A 352 36.63 -13.39 -21.65
CA MET A 352 35.95 -14.67 -21.84
C MET A 352 36.47 -15.38 -23.09
N ASN A 353 36.86 -16.64 -22.94
CA ASN A 353 37.20 -17.49 -24.08
C ASN A 353 35.94 -18.21 -24.64
N GLN A 354 36.08 -18.93 -25.75
CA GLN A 354 34.95 -19.59 -26.41
C GLN A 354 34.33 -20.71 -25.55
N VAL A 355 35.15 -21.49 -24.84
CA VAL A 355 34.71 -22.60 -23.99
C VAL A 355 33.95 -22.08 -22.77
N ALA A 356 34.48 -21.05 -22.11
CA ALA A 356 33.81 -20.33 -21.02
C ALA A 356 32.45 -19.76 -21.44
N THR A 357 32.35 -19.25 -22.67
CA THR A 357 31.08 -18.76 -23.20
C THR A 357 30.06 -19.88 -23.35
N GLN A 358 30.49 -21.07 -23.79
CA GLN A 358 29.62 -22.24 -23.88
C GLN A 358 29.16 -22.71 -22.50
N GLN A 359 30.04 -22.74 -21.49
CA GLN A 359 29.65 -23.02 -20.12
C GLN A 359 28.61 -22.02 -19.61
N LEU A 360 28.85 -20.72 -19.79
CA LEU A 360 27.97 -19.68 -19.28
C LEU A 360 26.59 -19.70 -19.97
N LEU A 361 26.50 -20.18 -21.21
CA LEU A 361 25.22 -20.45 -21.88
C LEU A 361 24.43 -21.60 -21.20
N LEU A 362 25.11 -22.66 -20.75
CA LEU A 362 24.48 -23.73 -19.97
C LEU A 362 23.98 -23.21 -18.61
N ASP A 363 24.83 -22.45 -17.92
CA ASP A 363 24.48 -21.84 -16.65
C ASP A 363 23.27 -20.89 -16.76
N VAL A 364 23.23 -20.04 -17.80
CA VAL A 364 22.09 -19.13 -18.04
C VAL A 364 20.82 -19.89 -18.40
N TYR A 365 20.93 -21.01 -19.11
CA TYR A 365 19.78 -21.88 -19.35
C TYR A 365 19.26 -22.49 -18.04
N ALA A 366 20.13 -22.96 -17.15
CA ALA A 366 19.76 -23.47 -15.83
C ALA A 366 19.14 -22.38 -14.94
N LEU A 367 19.68 -21.15 -14.96
CA LEU A 367 19.06 -20.01 -14.28
C LEU A 367 17.68 -19.69 -14.88
N LYS A 368 17.53 -19.70 -16.20
CA LYS A 368 16.24 -19.46 -16.86
C LYS A 368 15.19 -20.48 -16.43
N THR A 369 15.53 -21.77 -16.40
CA THR A 369 14.58 -22.80 -15.92
C THR A 369 14.24 -22.58 -14.44
N LEU A 370 15.22 -22.25 -13.61
CA LEU A 370 15.03 -21.92 -12.19
C LEU A 370 14.06 -20.73 -11.99
N PHE A 371 14.28 -19.60 -12.68
CA PHE A 371 13.42 -18.42 -12.60
C PHE A 371 12.02 -18.67 -13.16
N LEU A 372 11.87 -19.49 -14.20
CA LEU A 372 10.56 -19.86 -14.74
C LEU A 372 9.74 -20.71 -13.77
N GLN A 373 10.40 -21.54 -12.96
CA GLN A 373 9.74 -22.40 -11.97
C GLN A 373 9.43 -21.69 -10.65
N LEU A 374 9.92 -20.46 -10.42
CA LEU A 374 9.69 -19.73 -9.15
C LEU A 374 8.23 -19.70 -8.68
N PRO A 375 7.21 -19.38 -9.52
CA PRO A 375 5.82 -19.30 -9.06
C PRO A 375 5.21 -20.64 -8.66
N VAL A 376 5.84 -21.76 -9.03
CA VAL A 376 5.38 -23.11 -8.72
C VAL A 376 6.36 -23.87 -7.84
N LEU A 377 7.44 -23.23 -7.40
CA LEU A 377 8.45 -23.83 -6.55
C LEU A 377 7.81 -24.29 -5.24
N ASN A 378 8.15 -25.51 -4.83
CA ASN A 378 7.65 -26.18 -3.65
C ASN A 378 8.80 -26.90 -2.94
N ASN A 379 8.57 -27.31 -1.70
CA ASN A 379 9.57 -27.95 -0.86
C ASN A 379 10.04 -29.33 -1.38
N ASP A 380 9.33 -29.94 -2.33
CA ASP A 380 9.63 -31.28 -2.88
C ASP A 380 10.77 -31.32 -3.92
N GLY A 381 11.58 -30.26 -3.98
CA GLY A 381 12.78 -30.18 -4.80
C GLY A 381 12.52 -29.97 -6.30
N PHE A 382 13.52 -29.41 -6.99
CA PHE A 382 13.49 -29.12 -8.44
C PHE A 382 13.30 -30.37 -9.33
N GLN A 383 13.47 -31.57 -8.77
CA GLN A 383 13.43 -32.84 -9.50
C GLN A 383 12.04 -33.50 -9.54
N SER A 384 11.09 -33.06 -8.73
CA SER A 384 9.78 -33.72 -8.61
C SER A 384 8.64 -32.79 -9.03
N SER A 385 8.49 -32.53 -10.33
CA SER A 385 7.20 -32.08 -10.91
C SER A 385 7.17 -32.10 -12.44
N PHE A 386 6.97 -33.28 -13.03
CA PHE A 386 6.00 -33.42 -14.12
C PHE A 386 4.68 -34.05 -13.64
N THR A 387 4.63 -34.52 -12.38
CA THR A 387 3.50 -35.28 -11.85
C THR A 387 3.36 -35.04 -10.34
N SER A 388 2.61 -34.00 -9.94
CA SER A 388 1.86 -33.97 -8.66
C SER A 388 1.02 -32.68 -8.51
N THR A 389 -0.25 -32.80 -8.90
CA THR A 389 -1.47 -32.37 -8.16
C THR A 389 -1.48 -31.08 -7.31
N SER A 390 -0.85 -29.99 -7.76
CA SER A 390 -1.31 -28.64 -7.37
C SER A 390 -1.50 -27.78 -8.63
N SER A 391 -2.72 -27.27 -8.81
CA SER A 391 -3.21 -26.53 -9.98
C SER A 391 -2.62 -25.12 -10.13
N ALA A 392 -1.39 -24.89 -9.68
CA ALA A 392 -0.71 -23.61 -9.85
C ALA A 392 -0.13 -23.55 -11.27
N THR A 393 -0.78 -22.76 -12.14
CA THR A 393 -0.28 -22.50 -13.48
C THR A 393 0.59 -21.25 -13.45
N ILE A 394 1.75 -21.30 -14.09
CA ILE A 394 2.64 -20.15 -14.18
C ILE A 394 1.94 -19.08 -15.05
N PRO A 395 1.77 -17.84 -14.57
CA PRO A 395 1.13 -16.79 -15.36
C PRO A 395 1.88 -16.53 -16.67
N SER A 396 1.15 -16.52 -17.80
CA SER A 396 1.78 -16.31 -19.13
C SER A 396 2.56 -15.00 -19.22
N ARG A 397 2.10 -13.95 -18.54
CA ARG A 397 2.81 -12.66 -18.44
C ARG A 397 4.19 -12.81 -17.80
N TYR A 398 4.28 -13.55 -16.70
CA TYR A 398 5.53 -13.83 -16.00
C TYR A 398 6.49 -14.65 -16.88
N THR A 399 6.00 -15.73 -17.49
CA THR A 399 6.79 -16.57 -18.41
C THR A 399 7.37 -15.75 -19.56
N LYS A 400 6.57 -14.88 -20.18
CA LYS A 400 7.02 -14.01 -21.28
C LYS A 400 8.11 -13.04 -20.82
N PHE A 401 7.93 -12.40 -19.66
CA PHE A 401 8.91 -11.49 -19.10
C PHE A 401 10.27 -12.18 -18.87
N VAL A 402 10.28 -13.25 -18.08
CA VAL A 402 11.52 -13.99 -17.76
C VAL A 402 12.17 -14.55 -19.04
N SER A 403 11.38 -15.09 -19.96
CA SER A 403 11.91 -15.64 -21.22
C SER A 403 12.56 -14.57 -22.09
N ASN A 404 11.97 -13.37 -22.16
CA ASN A 404 12.52 -12.27 -22.95
C ASN A 404 13.81 -11.72 -22.33
N GLU A 405 13.84 -11.48 -21.02
CA GLU A 405 15.03 -10.98 -20.33
C GLU A 405 16.18 -11.99 -20.41
N MET A 406 15.91 -13.28 -20.16
CA MET A 406 16.92 -14.33 -20.29
C MET A 406 17.37 -14.53 -21.75
N ALA A 407 16.48 -14.39 -22.74
CA ALA A 407 16.86 -14.45 -24.15
C ALA A 407 17.83 -13.33 -24.53
N THR A 408 17.70 -12.14 -23.95
CA THR A 408 18.68 -11.06 -24.12
C THR A 408 20.06 -11.51 -23.61
N VAL A 409 20.14 -12.09 -22.41
CA VAL A 409 21.39 -12.63 -21.85
C VAL A 409 21.99 -13.71 -22.74
N GLU A 410 21.17 -14.65 -23.22
CA GLU A 410 21.60 -15.70 -24.15
C GLU A 410 22.17 -15.13 -25.45
N ASN A 411 21.52 -14.11 -26.02
CA ASN A 411 21.96 -13.46 -27.26
C ASN A 411 23.29 -12.72 -27.05
N VAL A 412 23.46 -12.03 -25.91
CA VAL A 412 24.73 -11.39 -25.53
C VAL A 412 25.85 -12.42 -25.47
N LEU A 413 25.62 -13.56 -24.83
CA LEU A 413 26.63 -14.63 -24.72
C LEU A 413 26.95 -15.24 -26.09
N LYS A 414 25.95 -15.49 -26.93
CA LYS A 414 26.17 -15.95 -28.32
C LYS A 414 27.04 -14.97 -29.12
N LEU A 415 26.83 -13.66 -28.94
CA LEU A 415 27.67 -12.62 -29.54
C LEU A 415 29.09 -12.63 -28.99
N ILE A 416 29.27 -12.75 -27.67
CA ILE A 416 30.60 -12.89 -27.03
C ILE A 416 31.35 -14.12 -27.58
N GLY A 417 30.64 -15.21 -27.89
CA GLY A 417 31.21 -16.43 -28.45
C GLY A 417 31.51 -16.37 -29.96
N THR A 418 30.93 -15.40 -30.67
CA THR A 418 31.07 -15.27 -32.13
C THR A 418 32.49 -14.81 -32.52
N PRO A 419 33.17 -15.39 -33.53
CA PRO A 419 34.48 -14.93 -33.99
C PRO A 419 34.50 -13.43 -34.33
N ASN A 420 35.64 -12.76 -34.10
CA ASN A 420 35.77 -11.29 -34.25
C ASN A 420 35.33 -10.77 -35.62
N GLU A 421 35.65 -11.52 -36.68
CA GLU A 421 35.37 -11.17 -38.07
C GLU A 421 33.87 -11.07 -38.35
N MET A 422 33.07 -11.94 -37.73
CA MET A 422 31.62 -12.02 -37.92
C MET A 422 30.83 -11.23 -36.86
N LEU A 423 31.50 -10.60 -35.91
CA LEU A 423 30.87 -10.00 -34.73
C LEU A 423 29.93 -8.85 -35.10
N VAL A 424 30.33 -7.98 -36.03
CA VAL A 424 29.52 -6.82 -36.46
C VAL A 424 28.23 -7.27 -37.16
N GLU A 425 28.33 -8.21 -38.09
CA GLU A 425 27.17 -8.74 -38.81
C GLU A 425 26.23 -9.50 -37.87
N SER A 426 26.80 -10.34 -37.00
CA SER A 426 26.06 -11.10 -36.01
C SER A 426 25.35 -10.20 -35.00
N PHE A 427 25.96 -9.08 -34.59
CA PHE A 427 25.34 -8.10 -33.71
C PHE A 427 24.10 -7.47 -34.36
N LYS A 428 24.19 -7.06 -35.64
CA LYS A 428 23.06 -6.49 -36.39
C LYS A 428 21.89 -7.47 -36.52
N ILE A 429 22.17 -8.77 -36.61
CA ILE A 429 21.14 -9.82 -36.78
C ILE A 429 20.52 -10.22 -35.44
N MET A 430 21.35 -10.50 -34.43
CA MET A 430 20.88 -11.05 -33.14
C MET A 430 20.38 -9.98 -32.17
N TRP A 431 20.84 -8.74 -32.31
CA TRP A 431 20.42 -7.63 -31.45
C TRP A 431 20.26 -6.33 -32.24
N PRO A 432 19.23 -6.23 -33.09
CA PRO A 432 19.00 -5.07 -33.95
C PRO A 432 18.76 -3.76 -33.16
N GLU A 433 18.15 -3.88 -31.97
CA GLU A 433 17.89 -2.74 -31.06
C GLU A 433 19.07 -2.41 -30.14
N GLY A 434 20.21 -3.10 -30.29
CA GLY A 434 21.38 -2.92 -29.41
C GLY A 434 22.02 -1.55 -29.60
N SER A 435 22.46 -0.92 -28.52
CA SER A 435 23.12 0.38 -28.58
C SER A 435 24.62 0.27 -28.87
N ALA A 436 25.25 1.40 -29.21
CA ALA A 436 26.70 1.49 -29.31
C ALA A 436 27.40 1.13 -27.98
N GLU A 437 26.75 1.38 -26.84
CA GLU A 437 27.29 1.02 -25.52
C GLU A 437 27.23 -0.49 -25.28
N ASP A 438 26.15 -1.16 -25.68
CA ASP A 438 26.01 -2.62 -25.59
C ASP A 438 27.09 -3.33 -26.41
N PHE A 439 27.34 -2.85 -27.62
CA PHE A 439 28.42 -3.37 -28.45
C PHE A 439 29.81 -3.19 -27.81
N GLN A 440 30.05 -2.03 -27.19
CA GLN A 440 31.29 -1.79 -26.45
C GLN A 440 31.45 -2.72 -25.24
N ASN A 441 30.36 -3.01 -24.52
CA ASN A 441 30.37 -3.94 -23.41
C ASN A 441 30.70 -5.36 -23.89
N ILE A 442 30.11 -5.82 -25.00
CA ILE A 442 30.44 -7.12 -25.62
C ILE A 442 31.92 -7.20 -25.99
N MET A 443 32.45 -6.16 -26.65
CA MET A 443 33.87 -6.09 -27.00
C MET A 443 34.78 -6.13 -25.77
N ALA A 444 34.40 -5.45 -24.69
CA ALA A 444 35.15 -5.42 -23.44
C ALA A 444 35.19 -6.80 -22.77
N VAL A 445 34.05 -7.51 -22.72
CA VAL A 445 33.97 -8.87 -22.17
C VAL A 445 34.82 -9.85 -22.98
N LYS A 446 34.80 -9.72 -24.31
CA LYS A 446 35.64 -10.51 -25.22
C LYS A 446 37.15 -10.21 -25.11
N GLY A 447 37.51 -9.07 -24.51
CA GLY A 447 38.90 -8.67 -24.30
C GLY A 447 39.54 -7.93 -25.48
N LEU A 448 38.73 -7.38 -26.40
CA LEU A 448 39.21 -6.60 -27.54
C LEU A 448 39.78 -5.24 -27.09
N LYS A 449 40.79 -4.75 -27.81
CA LYS A 449 41.46 -3.49 -27.45
C LYS A 449 40.54 -2.30 -27.76
N LYS A 450 40.52 -1.32 -26.85
CA LYS A 450 39.82 -0.05 -27.07
C LYS A 450 40.29 0.70 -28.32
N SER A 451 41.52 0.47 -28.80
CA SER A 451 42.03 1.05 -30.05
C SER A 451 41.31 0.55 -31.30
N GLU A 452 40.75 -0.66 -31.27
CA GLU A 452 40.04 -1.28 -32.40
C GLU A 452 38.55 -0.92 -32.40
N LEU A 453 38.04 -0.42 -31.27
CA LEU A 453 36.65 -0.04 -31.03
C LEU A 453 36.09 0.93 -32.08
N ALA A 454 36.90 1.93 -32.46
CA ALA A 454 36.48 2.94 -33.43
C ALA A 454 36.22 2.32 -34.83
N ALA A 455 37.04 1.37 -35.26
CA ALA A 455 36.88 0.71 -36.55
C ALA A 455 35.62 -0.19 -36.60
N TYR A 456 35.35 -0.92 -35.52
CA TYR A 456 34.15 -1.74 -35.43
C TYR A 456 32.86 -0.91 -35.36
N LEU A 457 32.86 0.19 -34.59
CA LEU A 457 31.71 1.10 -34.50
C LEU A 457 31.41 1.82 -35.81
N ASP A 458 32.45 2.17 -36.57
CA ASP A 458 32.31 2.75 -37.91
C ASP A 458 31.66 1.75 -38.88
N THR A 459 32.09 0.48 -38.83
CA THR A 459 31.50 -0.63 -39.62
C THR A 459 30.04 -0.93 -39.20
N LEU A 460 29.70 -0.68 -37.93
CA LEU A 460 28.34 -0.77 -37.43
C LEU A 460 27.45 0.38 -37.87
N GLY A 461 28.00 1.50 -38.34
CA GLY A 461 27.25 2.74 -38.56
C GLY A 461 26.79 3.41 -37.26
N MET A 462 27.34 2.99 -36.11
CA MET A 462 27.01 3.47 -34.78
C MET A 462 28.14 4.38 -34.27
N GLN A 463 28.33 5.53 -34.91
CA GLN A 463 29.28 6.52 -34.41
C GLN A 463 28.80 7.05 -33.05
N ARG A 464 29.68 7.02 -32.03
CA ARG A 464 29.47 7.83 -30.83
C ARG A 464 29.51 9.29 -31.24
N LYS A 465 28.52 10.09 -30.83
CA LYS A 465 28.70 11.55 -30.79
C LYS A 465 29.98 11.83 -30.00
N PRO A 466 30.94 12.60 -30.52
CA PRO A 466 32.16 12.88 -29.80
C PRO A 466 31.79 13.59 -28.48
N THR A 467 32.21 13.02 -27.35
CA THR A 467 32.12 13.70 -26.06
C THR A 467 33.50 14.25 -25.72
N GLY A 468 33.57 15.58 -25.54
CA GLY A 468 34.80 16.31 -25.22
C GLY A 468 35.22 17.30 -26.30
N LYS A 469 36.35 18.00 -26.07
CA LYS A 469 36.86 19.17 -26.81
C LYS A 469 36.85 19.07 -28.35
N ILE A 470 36.79 17.87 -28.92
CA ILE A 470 36.71 17.62 -30.37
C ILE A 470 35.31 17.99 -30.92
N ALA A 471 34.23 17.73 -30.19
CA ALA A 471 32.87 18.16 -30.58
C ALA A 471 32.72 19.68 -30.55
N GLU A 472 33.41 20.35 -29.63
CA GLU A 472 33.50 21.81 -29.57
C GLU A 472 34.24 22.39 -30.77
N MET A 473 35.21 21.64 -31.30
CA MET A 473 36.04 22.05 -32.44
C MET A 473 35.32 21.80 -33.77
N GLU A 474 34.58 20.69 -33.91
CA GLU A 474 33.70 20.42 -35.05
C GLU A 474 32.50 21.38 -35.11
N GLY A 475 31.90 21.72 -33.96
CA GLY A 475 30.86 22.75 -33.87
C GLY A 475 31.36 24.11 -34.34
N LYS A 476 32.56 24.54 -33.88
CA LYS A 476 33.20 25.79 -34.31
C LYS A 476 33.53 25.79 -35.80
N MET A 477 33.93 24.65 -36.37
CA MET A 477 34.24 24.56 -37.81
C MET A 477 32.98 24.59 -38.67
N SER A 478 31.89 23.98 -38.21
CA SER A 478 30.57 24.06 -38.85
C SER A 478 30.01 25.48 -38.82
N ASP A 479 30.07 26.16 -37.67
CA ASP A 479 29.62 27.55 -37.51
C ASP A 479 30.43 28.50 -38.39
N MET A 480 31.75 28.30 -38.48
CA MET A 480 32.61 29.11 -39.34
C MET A 480 32.28 28.90 -40.83
N THR A 481 31.89 27.69 -41.22
CA THR A 481 31.49 27.36 -42.60
C THR A 481 30.12 27.93 -42.95
N GLU A 482 29.15 27.91 -42.01
CA GLU A 482 27.86 28.58 -42.18
C GLU A 482 27.99 30.11 -42.22
N ASN A 483 28.88 30.68 -41.41
CA ASN A 483 29.11 32.12 -41.41
C ASN A 483 29.76 32.57 -42.74
N TRP A 484 30.64 31.75 -43.31
CA TRP A 484 31.20 31.99 -44.65
C TRP A 484 30.14 31.92 -45.76
N LYS A 485 29.22 30.93 -45.70
CA LYS A 485 28.07 30.84 -46.62
C LYS A 485 27.13 32.04 -46.52
N LYS A 486 26.81 32.50 -45.29
CA LYS A 486 26.00 33.71 -45.08
C LYS A 486 26.69 34.97 -45.62
N ASN A 487 28.01 35.09 -45.45
CA ASN A 487 28.76 36.20 -46.00
C ASN A 487 28.75 36.18 -47.54
N MET A 488 28.94 35.02 -48.17
CA MET A 488 28.82 34.87 -49.63
C MET A 488 27.41 35.22 -50.15
N GLN A 489 26.36 34.85 -49.42
CA GLN A 489 24.99 35.23 -49.78
C GLN A 489 24.71 36.72 -49.61
N ASN A 490 25.39 37.41 -48.69
CA ASN A 490 25.31 38.86 -48.55
C ASN A 490 26.04 39.60 -49.68
N PHE A 491 27.17 39.07 -50.16
CA PHE A 491 27.83 39.59 -51.37
C PHE A 491 26.98 39.43 -52.64
N ALA A 492 26.13 38.41 -52.70
CA ALA A 492 25.21 38.18 -53.81
C ALA A 492 23.95 39.07 -53.79
N LYS A 493 23.69 39.81 -52.69
CA LYS A 493 22.48 40.64 -52.51
C LYS A 493 22.70 42.15 -52.69
N VAL A 494 23.89 42.59 -53.07
CA VAL A 494 24.13 44.02 -53.38
C VAL A 494 23.51 44.35 -54.75
N PRO A 495 22.49 45.22 -54.85
CA PRO A 495 21.85 45.52 -56.13
C PRO A 495 22.74 46.44 -56.98
N PHE A 496 23.09 45.99 -58.19
CA PHE A 496 23.64 46.86 -59.23
C PHE A 496 22.59 47.90 -59.64
N THR A 497 22.79 49.17 -59.29
CA THR A 497 21.97 50.28 -59.77
C THR A 497 22.46 50.70 -61.16
N PHE A 498 21.65 50.44 -62.17
CA PHE A 498 21.87 50.89 -63.54
C PHE A 498 21.18 52.25 -63.73
N THR A 499 21.95 53.34 -63.71
CA THR A 499 21.48 54.67 -64.13
C THR A 499 21.82 54.88 -65.60
N GLY A 500 20.90 54.52 -66.50
CA GLY A 500 20.92 54.90 -67.91
C GLY A 500 19.89 56.00 -68.17
N GLY A 501 20.34 57.26 -68.22
CA GLY A 501 19.52 58.42 -68.55
C GLY A 501 20.20 59.27 -69.61
N MET A 502 19.61 59.28 -70.80
CA MET A 502 20.02 59.96 -72.03
C MET A 502 20.28 61.46 -71.83
N ASN A 503 21.33 61.99 -72.47
CA ASN A 503 21.49 63.43 -72.67
C ASN A 503 21.58 63.74 -74.17
N THR A 504 20.56 64.43 -74.68
CA THR A 504 20.44 64.92 -76.05
C THR A 504 21.21 66.23 -76.22
N ASN A 505 21.97 66.33 -77.30
CA ASN A 505 22.60 67.55 -77.82
C ASN A 505 21.63 68.74 -77.87
N ALA A 506 22.10 69.93 -77.48
CA ALA A 506 22.05 71.12 -78.35
C ALA A 506 22.92 72.28 -77.82
N HIS A 507 23.74 72.76 -78.75
CA HIS A 507 24.57 73.97 -78.81
C HIS A 507 23.95 75.31 -78.34
N GLN A 508 24.89 76.20 -77.97
CA GLN A 508 25.02 77.64 -78.29
C GLN A 508 24.51 78.70 -77.29
N GLN A 509 25.44 79.48 -76.70
CA GLN A 509 25.75 80.89 -77.03
C GLN A 509 26.59 81.54 -75.91
N GLY A 510 27.53 82.42 -76.29
CA GLY A 510 28.19 83.39 -75.39
C GLY A 510 29.69 83.28 -75.35
#